data_AF-S8C4Y7-F1
#
_entry.id   AF-S8C4Y7-F1
#
_cell.length_a   1.000
_cell.length_b   1.000
_cell.length_c   1.000
_cell.angle_alpha   90.00
_cell.angle_beta   90.00
_cell.angle_gamma   90.00
#
_symmetry.space_group_name_H-M   'P 1'
#
loop_
_entity.id
_entity.type
_entity.pdbx_description
1 polymer ?
#
loop_
_entity_poly.entity_id
_entity_poly.type
_entity_poly.pdbx_seq_one_letter_code
_entity_poly.pdbx_strand_id
1 'polypeptide(L)'
;LGPLNFDFSAERDGGLPRLRLNPYSWTQFANVLFLDLPVGTGFSYGKTAESTYSTTSQSCHQAYAFLRKWLDDHGEFVSSPFYVAGDSYSGLMIPVIAQIIADGNEDGIKPQINLKGYIMGNGLTFKGEENYRVPFAHGLGIIPDELYAVECLKSLKKYI
;
A
#
# COMPACT_ATOMS: atom_id res chain seq x y z
N LEU A 1 -6.08 5.39 -9.94
CA LEU A 1 -6.98 5.40 -8.76
C LEU A 1 -7.50 6.80 -8.46
N GLY A 2 -6.62 7.79 -8.30
CA GLY A 2 -7.01 9.18 -8.04
C GLY A 2 -7.83 9.85 -9.17
N PRO A 3 -8.41 11.03 -8.89
CA PRO A 3 -9.34 11.73 -9.80
C PRO A 3 -8.67 12.36 -11.01
N LEU A 4 -7.34 12.51 -10.99
CA LEU A 4 -6.57 13.21 -12.00
C LEU A 4 -5.42 12.34 -12.51
N ASN A 5 -5.12 12.45 -13.80
CA ASN A 5 -3.92 11.93 -14.45
C ASN A 5 -3.07 13.10 -14.95
N PHE A 6 -1.75 12.87 -15.03
CA PHE A 6 -0.85 13.79 -15.71
C PHE A 6 -0.92 13.59 -17.23
N ASP A 7 -0.98 14.70 -17.95
CA ASP A 7 -0.84 14.79 -19.39
C ASP A 7 0.47 15.50 -19.72
N PHE A 8 1.44 14.71 -20.19
CA PHE A 8 2.78 15.15 -20.56
C PHE A 8 2.90 15.56 -22.03
N SER A 9 1.78 15.67 -22.77
CA SER A 9 1.85 16.06 -24.19
C SER A 9 2.52 17.42 -24.42
N ALA A 10 2.34 18.36 -23.49
CA ALA A 10 2.94 19.69 -23.55
C ALA A 10 4.43 19.74 -23.16
N GLU A 11 4.97 18.72 -22.48
CA GLU A 11 6.40 18.67 -22.11
C GLU A 11 7.33 18.55 -23.32
N ARG A 12 6.86 17.89 -24.38
CA ARG A 12 7.64 17.70 -25.62
C ARG A 12 7.97 19.03 -26.30
N ASP A 13 7.18 20.06 -26.03
CA ASP A 13 7.33 21.41 -26.57
C ASP A 13 7.87 22.40 -25.52
N GLY A 14 8.43 21.90 -24.40
CA GLY A 14 8.98 22.74 -23.31
C GLY A 14 7.94 23.33 -22.36
N GLY A 15 6.68 22.90 -22.44
CA GLY A 15 5.62 23.27 -21.51
C GLY A 15 5.58 22.42 -20.23
N LEU A 16 4.76 22.81 -19.26
CA LEU A 16 4.52 22.04 -18.04
C LEU A 16 3.46 20.94 -18.26
N PRO A 17 3.52 19.82 -17.51
CA PRO A 17 2.46 18.83 -17.47
C PRO A 17 1.10 19.43 -17.12
N ARG A 18 0.04 18.94 -17.76
CA ARG A 18 -1.34 19.33 -17.46
C ARG A 18 -2.04 18.24 -16.65
N LEU A 19 -3.10 18.59 -15.95
CA LEU A 19 -3.97 17.62 -15.27
C LEU A 19 -5.20 17.35 -16.12
N ARG A 20 -5.57 16.06 -16.24
CA ARG A 20 -6.82 15.63 -16.89
C ARG A 20 -7.63 14.76 -15.94
N LEU A 21 -8.95 14.86 -16.02
CA LEU A 21 -9.85 14.00 -15.25
C LEU A 21 -9.65 12.53 -15.63
N ASN A 22 -9.64 11.67 -14.61
CA ASN A 22 -9.59 10.23 -14.75
C ASN A 22 -11.03 9.66 -14.75
N PRO A 23 -11.57 9.21 -15.90
CA PRO A 23 -12.93 8.65 -15.97
C PRO A 23 -13.08 7.29 -15.27
N TYR A 24 -11.98 6.70 -14.79
CA TYR A 24 -11.98 5.43 -14.06
C TYR A 24 -11.54 5.63 -12.60
N SER A 25 -11.71 6.83 -12.05
CA SER A 25 -11.33 7.11 -10.66
C SER A 25 -12.26 6.43 -9.67
N TRP A 26 -11.69 5.97 -8.55
CA TRP A 26 -12.45 5.47 -7.40
C TRP A 26 -13.23 6.58 -6.68
N THR A 27 -12.86 7.85 -6.88
CA THR A 27 -13.61 8.98 -6.29
C THR A 27 -15.00 9.17 -6.88
N GLN A 28 -15.38 8.39 -7.90
CA GLN A 28 -16.73 8.36 -8.46
C GLN A 28 -17.73 7.62 -7.57
N PHE A 29 -17.27 6.74 -6.67
CA PHE A 29 -18.14 5.92 -5.82
C PHE A 29 -17.67 5.83 -4.36
N ALA A 30 -16.51 6.39 -4.02
CA ALA A 30 -15.96 6.39 -2.67
C ALA A 30 -15.25 7.71 -2.35
N ASN A 31 -15.19 8.06 -1.06
CA ASN A 31 -14.24 9.06 -0.57
C ASN A 31 -12.88 8.37 -0.38
N VAL A 32 -11.81 8.92 -0.97
CA VAL A 32 -10.49 8.28 -0.97
C VAL A 32 -9.48 9.16 -0.26
N LEU A 33 -8.86 8.64 0.79
CA LEU A 33 -7.78 9.26 1.53
C LEU A 33 -6.44 8.66 1.10
N PHE A 34 -5.59 9.46 0.44
CA PHE A 34 -4.23 9.07 0.09
C PHE A 34 -3.29 9.52 1.21
N LEU A 35 -2.54 8.58 1.79
CA LEU A 35 -1.66 8.83 2.93
C LEU A 35 -0.21 8.49 2.56
N ASP A 36 0.65 9.50 2.58
CA ASP A 36 2.10 9.32 2.48
C ASP A 36 2.64 8.74 3.81
N LEU A 37 3.12 7.49 3.77
CA LEU A 37 3.57 6.75 4.93
C LEU A 37 4.68 5.76 4.53
N PRO A 38 5.74 5.57 5.34
CA PRO A 38 6.03 6.19 6.64
C PRO A 38 6.58 7.62 6.54
N VAL A 39 6.92 8.20 7.69
CA VAL A 39 7.70 9.45 7.77
C VAL A 39 8.93 9.35 6.86
N GLY A 40 9.13 10.37 6.02
CA GLY A 40 10.13 10.39 4.94
C GLY A 40 9.59 10.07 3.56
N THR A 41 8.35 9.58 3.44
CA THR A 41 7.68 9.31 2.16
C THR A 41 6.97 10.57 1.66
N GLY A 42 7.21 10.95 0.40
CA GLY A 42 6.52 12.07 -0.25
C GLY A 42 6.63 13.37 0.55
N PHE A 43 5.50 13.89 1.02
CA PHE A 43 5.45 15.10 1.85
C PHE A 43 5.42 14.84 3.35
N SER A 44 5.40 13.59 3.80
CA SER A 44 5.45 13.25 5.23
C SER A 44 6.86 13.39 5.77
N TYR A 45 7.08 14.26 6.76
CA TYR A 45 8.41 14.52 7.33
C TYR A 45 8.40 14.58 8.86
N GLY A 46 9.56 14.29 9.43
CA GLY A 46 9.84 14.40 10.85
C GLY A 46 10.77 15.57 11.15
N LYS A 47 10.77 16.05 12.40
CA LYS A 47 11.61 17.20 12.80
C LYS A 47 13.06 16.81 13.12
N THR A 48 13.33 15.53 13.34
CA THR A 48 14.66 15.01 13.66
C THR A 48 15.02 13.86 12.72
N ALA A 49 16.30 13.57 12.56
CA ALA A 49 16.76 12.47 11.72
C ALA A 49 16.24 11.11 12.21
N GLU A 50 16.13 10.93 13.53
CA GLU A 50 15.66 9.67 14.13
C GLU A 50 14.19 9.42 13.79
N SER A 51 13.39 10.48 13.65
CA SER A 51 11.96 10.38 13.37
C SER A 51 11.64 9.91 11.95
N THR A 52 12.62 9.89 11.02
CA THR A 52 12.42 9.35 9.67
C THR A 52 12.63 7.84 9.59
N TYR A 53 13.08 7.20 10.66
CA TYR A 53 13.23 5.75 10.72
C TYR A 53 12.04 5.13 11.45
N SER A 54 11.33 4.23 10.78
CA SER A 54 10.22 3.47 11.37
C SER A 54 10.21 2.05 10.83
N THR A 55 10.01 1.09 11.73
CA THR A 55 9.70 -0.30 11.38
C THR A 55 8.29 -0.39 10.79
N THR A 56 8.00 -1.46 10.05
CA THR A 56 6.65 -1.73 9.51
C THR A 56 5.58 -1.64 10.60
N SER A 57 5.83 -2.20 11.80
CA SER A 57 4.90 -2.13 12.93
C SER A 57 4.67 -0.70 13.41
N GLN A 58 5.74 0.08 13.62
CA GLN A 58 5.62 1.49 14.00
C GLN A 58 4.81 2.29 12.96
N SER A 59 5.05 2.07 11.67
CA SER A 59 4.31 2.72 10.60
C SER A 59 2.81 2.38 10.62
N CYS A 60 2.45 1.14 10.95
CA CYS A 60 1.04 0.75 11.09
C CYS A 60 0.35 1.47 12.27
N HIS A 61 1.04 1.58 13.42
CA HIS A 61 0.53 2.35 14.56
C HIS A 61 0.44 3.85 14.26
N GLN A 62 1.38 4.41 13.50
CA GLN A 62 1.32 5.80 13.03
C GLN A 62 0.13 6.04 12.10
N ALA A 63 -0.17 5.10 11.20
CA ALA A 63 -1.35 5.16 10.33
C ALA A 63 -2.66 5.18 11.15
N TYR A 64 -2.76 4.31 12.15
CA TYR A 64 -3.90 4.28 13.07
C TYR A 64 -4.02 5.60 13.84
N ALA A 65 -2.92 6.12 14.39
CA ALA A 65 -2.93 7.39 15.10
C ALA A 65 -3.31 8.58 14.20
N PHE A 66 -2.85 8.60 12.94
CA PHE A 66 -3.25 9.59 11.95
C PHE A 66 -4.75 9.51 11.67
N LEU A 67 -5.27 8.32 11.36
CA LEU A 67 -6.69 8.14 11.02
C LEU A 67 -7.62 8.58 12.15
N ARG A 68 -7.24 8.30 13.39
CA ARG A 68 -7.98 8.70 14.58
C ARG A 68 -8.06 10.21 14.73
N LYS A 69 -6.92 10.91 14.61
CA LYS A 69 -6.88 12.37 14.65
C LYS A 69 -7.64 12.98 13.46
N TRP A 70 -7.52 12.39 12.29
CA TRP A 70 -8.26 12.83 11.12
C TRP A 70 -9.78 12.73 11.34
N LEU A 71 -10.28 11.65 11.96
CA LEU A 71 -11.70 11.53 12.31
C LEU A 71 -12.17 12.44 13.44
N ASP A 72 -11.28 12.86 14.34
CA ASP A 72 -11.60 13.89 15.34
C ASP A 72 -11.88 15.24 14.65
N ASP A 73 -11.07 15.60 13.64
CA ASP A 73 -11.24 16.83 12.86
C ASP A 73 -12.36 16.73 11.81
N HIS A 74 -12.70 15.51 11.38
CA HIS A 74 -13.66 15.21 10.31
C HIS A 74 -14.78 14.26 10.77
N GLY A 75 -15.48 14.66 11.83
CA GLY A 75 -16.50 13.86 12.51
C GLY A 75 -17.66 13.37 11.61
N GLU A 76 -17.92 14.06 10.50
CA GLU A 76 -18.92 13.66 9.50
C GLU A 76 -18.63 12.30 8.85
N PHE A 77 -17.37 11.85 8.86
CA PHE A 77 -16.97 10.56 8.29
C PHE A 77 -16.99 9.40 9.30
N VAL A 78 -17.21 9.62 10.59
CA VAL A 78 -17.16 8.56 11.63
C VAL A 78 -18.12 7.40 11.33
N SER A 79 -19.30 7.70 10.80
CA SER A 79 -20.30 6.68 10.43
C SER A 79 -20.05 6.02 9.07
N SER A 80 -19.15 6.57 8.25
CA SER A 80 -18.90 6.08 6.89
C SER A 80 -18.24 4.70 6.91
N PRO A 81 -18.69 3.74 6.08
CA PRO A 81 -17.99 2.46 5.90
C PRO A 81 -16.52 2.69 5.52
N PHE A 82 -15.61 2.15 6.32
CA PHE A 82 -14.18 2.35 6.16
C PHE A 82 -13.50 1.08 5.63
N TYR A 83 -12.64 1.26 4.63
CA TYR A 83 -11.82 0.21 4.05
C TYR A 83 -10.36 0.65 4.01
N VAL A 84 -9.45 -0.26 4.33
CA VAL A 84 -8.00 0.01 4.21
C VAL A 84 -7.52 -0.61 2.90
N ALA A 85 -6.87 0.16 2.03
CA ALA A 85 -6.41 -0.34 0.74
C ALA A 85 -4.92 -0.02 0.51
N GLY A 86 -4.19 -0.93 -0.12
CA GLY A 86 -2.78 -0.74 -0.45
C GLY A 86 -2.29 -1.69 -1.54
N ASP A 87 -1.08 -1.44 -2.04
CA ASP A 87 -0.45 -2.19 -3.11
C ASP A 87 1.00 -2.55 -2.76
N SER A 88 1.55 -3.61 -3.35
CA SER A 88 2.97 -3.99 -3.20
C SER A 88 3.37 -4.21 -1.72
N TYR A 89 4.38 -3.50 -1.21
CA TYR A 89 4.87 -3.66 0.17
C TYR A 89 3.79 -3.42 1.24
N SER A 90 2.75 -2.63 0.91
CA SER A 90 1.61 -2.44 1.79
C SER A 90 0.86 -3.75 2.09
N GLY A 91 1.07 -4.84 1.35
CA GLY A 91 0.57 -6.18 1.71
C GLY A 91 0.97 -6.64 3.11
N LEU A 92 2.11 -6.19 3.64
CA LEU A 92 2.54 -6.45 5.02
C LEU A 92 1.88 -5.52 6.05
N MET A 93 1.39 -4.34 5.61
CA MET A 93 0.88 -3.29 6.48
C MET A 93 -0.64 -3.31 6.59
N ILE A 94 -1.35 -3.51 5.47
CA ILE A 94 -2.80 -3.37 5.38
C ILE A 94 -3.54 -4.33 6.34
N PRO A 95 -3.21 -5.63 6.41
CA PRO A 95 -3.83 -6.52 7.39
C PRO A 95 -3.53 -6.11 8.84
N VAL A 96 -2.32 -5.63 9.11
CA VAL A 96 -1.90 -5.18 10.45
C VAL A 96 -2.65 -3.91 10.86
N ILE A 97 -2.81 -2.95 9.95
CA ILE A 97 -3.60 -1.73 10.19
C ILE A 97 -5.06 -2.10 10.46
N ALA A 98 -5.64 -3.00 9.65
CA ALA A 98 -7.01 -3.47 9.86
C ALA A 98 -7.18 -4.13 11.23
N GLN A 99 -6.21 -4.95 11.67
CA GLN A 99 -6.21 -5.56 12.99
C GLN A 99 -6.13 -4.52 14.11
N ILE A 100 -5.19 -3.57 14.03
CA ILE A 100 -5.05 -2.49 15.03
C ILE A 100 -6.34 -1.68 15.17
N ILE A 101 -7.04 -1.43 14.06
CA ILE A 101 -8.34 -0.74 14.07
C ILE A 101 -9.41 -1.60 14.76
N ALA A 102 -9.47 -2.90 14.45
CA ALA A 102 -10.43 -3.82 15.06
C ALA A 102 -10.21 -3.91 16.58
N ASP A 103 -8.97 -4.12 17.02
CA ASP A 103 -8.59 -4.18 18.44
C ASP A 103 -8.96 -2.87 19.15
N GLY A 104 -8.62 -1.71 18.55
CA GLY A 104 -8.95 -0.41 19.11
C GLY A 104 -10.46 -0.14 19.22
N ASN A 105 -11.26 -0.72 18.32
CA ASN A 105 -12.72 -0.64 18.40
C ASN A 105 -13.28 -1.53 19.52
N GLU A 106 -12.74 -2.74 19.70
CA GLU A 106 -13.10 -3.68 20.77
C GLU A 106 -12.73 -3.13 22.16
N ASP A 107 -11.58 -2.48 22.26
CA ASP A 107 -11.11 -1.75 23.45
C ASP A 107 -11.93 -0.48 23.76
N GLY A 108 -12.92 -0.15 22.91
CA GLY A 108 -13.84 0.97 23.12
C GLY A 108 -13.22 2.35 22.87
N ILE A 109 -12.06 2.43 22.22
CA ILE A 109 -11.35 3.69 21.97
C ILE A 109 -12.16 4.54 20.97
N LYS A 110 -12.36 5.85 21.24
CA LYS A 110 -13.20 6.76 20.42
C LYS A 110 -12.41 7.87 19.70
N PRO A 111 -12.70 8.18 18.42
CA PRO A 111 -13.84 7.72 17.61
C PRO A 111 -13.67 6.30 17.05
N GLN A 112 -14.72 5.49 17.17
CA GLN A 112 -14.71 4.16 16.54
C GLN A 112 -14.67 4.30 15.03
N ILE A 113 -13.84 3.48 14.38
CA ILE A 113 -13.72 3.46 12.92
C ILE A 113 -14.65 2.35 12.42
N ASN A 114 -15.59 2.68 11.53
CA ASN A 114 -16.55 1.72 10.97
C ASN A 114 -15.89 0.80 9.92
N LEU A 115 -14.89 0.02 10.33
CA LEU A 115 -14.10 -0.87 9.50
C LEU A 115 -14.99 -1.99 8.92
N LYS A 116 -15.00 -2.11 7.59
CA LYS A 116 -15.73 -3.14 6.85
C LYS A 116 -14.83 -4.17 6.18
N GLY A 117 -13.58 -3.82 5.92
CA GLY A 117 -12.61 -4.74 5.32
C GLY A 117 -11.37 -4.03 4.82
N TYR A 118 -10.58 -4.76 4.04
CA TYR A 118 -9.37 -4.23 3.43
C TYR A 118 -9.15 -4.81 2.03
N ILE A 119 -8.35 -4.12 1.22
CA ILE A 119 -8.07 -4.45 -0.18
C ILE A 119 -6.54 -4.46 -0.38
N MET A 120 -6.02 -5.50 -1.03
CA MET A 120 -4.60 -5.61 -1.37
C MET A 120 -4.43 -5.81 -2.87
N GLY A 121 -3.77 -4.87 -3.54
CA GLY A 121 -3.21 -5.06 -4.87
C GLY A 121 -1.82 -5.70 -4.74
N ASN A 122 -1.53 -6.69 -5.59
CA ASN A 122 -0.19 -7.29 -5.79
C ASN A 122 0.73 -7.31 -4.56
N GLY A 123 0.19 -7.70 -3.41
CA GLY A 123 0.81 -7.42 -2.12
C GLY A 123 1.91 -8.42 -1.78
N LEU A 124 2.98 -7.94 -1.14
CA LEU A 124 3.92 -8.81 -0.44
C LEU A 124 3.25 -9.31 0.84
N THR A 125 3.04 -10.62 0.97
CA THR A 125 2.35 -11.23 2.11
C THR A 125 3.27 -12.12 2.97
N PHE A 126 4.28 -12.76 2.38
CA PHE A 126 5.27 -13.54 3.13
C PHE A 126 6.64 -13.63 2.44
N LYS A 127 7.68 -13.97 3.21
CA LYS A 127 9.08 -14.00 2.74
C LYS A 127 9.36 -15.00 1.60
N GLY A 128 8.55 -16.06 1.48
CA GLY A 128 8.78 -17.15 0.53
C GLY A 128 8.23 -16.90 -0.87
N GLU A 129 7.58 -15.76 -1.13
CA GLU A 129 6.95 -15.48 -2.43
C GLU A 129 7.95 -15.42 -3.59
N GLU A 130 9.21 -15.08 -3.31
CA GLU A 130 10.25 -15.01 -4.35
C GLU A 130 10.51 -16.38 -5.00
N ASN A 131 10.20 -17.48 -4.30
CA ASN A 131 10.32 -18.84 -4.83
C ASN A 131 9.46 -19.07 -6.07
N TYR A 132 8.39 -18.29 -6.25
CA TYR A 132 7.51 -18.41 -7.41
C TYR A 132 8.00 -17.62 -8.63
N ARG A 133 8.98 -16.72 -8.48
CA ARG A 133 9.44 -15.86 -9.59
C ARG A 133 10.04 -16.67 -10.75
N VAL A 134 10.87 -17.68 -10.45
CA VAL A 134 11.52 -18.50 -11.47
C VAL A 134 10.52 -19.39 -12.21
N PRO A 135 9.64 -20.17 -11.54
CA PRO A 135 8.56 -20.89 -12.21
C PRO A 135 7.62 -19.99 -13.00
N PHE A 136 7.28 -18.81 -12.49
CA PHE A 136 6.41 -17.85 -13.17
C PHE A 136 7.07 -17.31 -14.46
N ALA A 137 8.33 -16.91 -14.40
CA ALA A 137 9.07 -16.42 -15.55
C ALA A 137 9.21 -17.50 -16.64
N HIS A 138 9.45 -18.75 -16.24
CA HIS A 138 9.51 -19.88 -17.16
C HIS A 138 8.16 -20.16 -17.80
N GLY A 139 7.07 -20.19 -17.01
CA GLY A 139 5.71 -20.41 -17.53
C GLY A 139 5.23 -19.33 -18.50
N LEU A 140 5.80 -18.13 -18.46
CA LEU A 140 5.56 -17.04 -19.42
C LEU A 140 6.55 -17.01 -20.60
N GLY A 141 7.51 -17.93 -20.66
CA GLY A 141 8.54 -17.95 -21.70
C GLY A 141 9.55 -16.81 -21.59
N ILE A 142 9.66 -16.14 -20.44
CA ILE A 142 10.65 -15.07 -20.18
C ILE A 142 12.05 -15.67 -20.03
N ILE A 143 12.14 -16.85 -19.41
CA ILE A 143 13.40 -17.61 -19.30
C ILE A 143 13.28 -18.94 -20.06
N PRO A 144 14.37 -19.38 -20.73
CA PRO A 144 14.37 -20.61 -21.50
C PRO A 144 14.51 -21.86 -20.61
N ASP A 145 14.17 -23.03 -21.17
CA ASP A 145 14.20 -24.33 -20.48
C ASP A 145 15.59 -24.64 -19.89
N GLU A 146 16.66 -24.30 -20.61
CA GLU A 146 18.03 -24.54 -20.17
C GLU A 146 18.36 -23.77 -18.88
N LEU A 147 17.90 -22.51 -18.79
CA LEU A 147 18.11 -21.68 -17.62
C LEU A 147 17.24 -22.16 -16.44
N TYR A 148 16.00 -22.55 -16.71
CA TYR A 148 15.10 -23.07 -15.71
C TYR A 148 15.61 -24.38 -15.08
N ALA A 149 16.09 -25.32 -15.90
CA ALA A 149 16.62 -26.60 -15.43
C ALA A 149 17.82 -26.42 -14.49
N VAL A 150 18.72 -25.48 -14.80
CA VAL A 150 19.88 -25.17 -13.94
C VAL A 150 19.45 -24.62 -12.58
N GLU A 151 18.47 -23.72 -12.54
CA GLU A 151 17.99 -23.11 -11.29
C GLU A 151 17.23 -24.12 -10.41
N CYS A 152 16.41 -25.00 -10.99
CA CYS A 152 15.76 -26.09 -10.25
C CYS A 152 16.77 -27.09 -9.63
N LEU A 153 17.87 -27.38 -10.33
CA LEU A 153 18.94 -28.23 -9.81
C LEU A 153 19.72 -27.56 -8.67
N LYS A 154 19.92 -26.24 -8.72
CA LYS A 154 20.55 -25.47 -7.63
C LYS A 154 19.65 -25.41 -6.39
N SER A 155 18.34 -25.25 -6.55
CA SER A 155 17.42 -25.25 -5.42
C SER A 155 17.40 -26.59 -4.70
N LEU A 156 17.50 -27.72 -5.41
CA LEU A 156 17.59 -29.06 -4.82
C LEU A 156 18.88 -29.27 -4.00
N LYS A 157 20.02 -28.75 -4.46
CA LYS A 157 21.30 -28.85 -3.75
C LYS A 157 21.39 -28.00 -2.48
N LYS A 158 20.46 -27.07 -2.27
CA LYS A 158 20.40 -26.27 -1.02
C LYS A 158 19.81 -27.07 0.15
N TYR A 159 19.23 -28.25 -0.12
CA TYR A 159 18.57 -29.12 0.85
C TYR A 159 19.23 -30.52 0.98
N ILE A 160 20.40 -30.72 0.38
CA ILE A 160 21.25 -31.93 0.51
C ILE A 160 22.62 -31.48 1.01
#